data_AF-A0A5N9BCL6-F1
#
_entry.id   AF-A0A5N9BCL6-F1
#
_cell.length_a   1.000
_cell.length_b   1.000
_cell.length_c   1.000
_cell.angle_alpha   90.00
_cell.angle_beta   90.00
_cell.angle_gamma   90.00
#
_symmetry.space_group_name_H-M   'P 1'
#
loop_
_entity.id
_entity.type
_entity.pdbx_description
1 polymer ?
#
loop_
_entity_poly.entity_id
_entity_poly.type
_entity_poly.pdbx_seq_one_letter_code
_entity_poly.pdbx_strand_id
1 'polypeptide(L)'
;MISPMGGLDGLDDLYEAIILDHYHNPRNKDFIEEPDFDEEINNPFCGDELRIQAKIIDDKVKEISVSGRGCAISQASASLLAEYVKGKKISEIFYAVDVVRSMLKGEEISEEDRDNIQDIDALVGVRKFPIRIKCALLSWTGFYDLINANGDYS
;
A
#
# COMPACT_ATOMS: atom_id res chain seq x y z
N MET A 1 33.87 22.96 15.58
CA MET A 1 33.53 22.60 14.18
C MET A 1 32.20 21.90 14.24
N ILE A 2 31.14 22.57 13.79
CA ILE A 2 29.77 22.05 13.82
C ILE A 2 29.63 21.21 12.54
N SER A 3 29.52 19.90 12.67
CA SER A 3 29.14 19.03 11.56
C SER A 3 27.65 19.20 11.27
N PRO A 4 27.21 19.31 10.00
CA PRO A 4 25.79 19.25 9.67
C PRO A 4 25.38 17.78 9.66
N MET A 5 24.90 17.27 10.80
CA MET A 5 24.16 16.01 10.86
C MET A 5 22.67 16.34 10.85
N GLY A 6 22.04 16.22 9.69
CA GLY A 6 20.62 16.54 9.52
C GLY A 6 20.08 16.23 8.14
N GLY A 7 20.48 15.10 7.55
CA GLY A 7 20.04 14.71 6.20
C GLY A 7 19.41 13.31 6.09
N LEU A 8 19.67 12.41 7.04
CA LEU A 8 19.17 11.03 7.00
C LEU A 8 18.22 10.73 8.17
N ASP A 9 18.56 11.17 9.38
CA ASP A 9 17.73 10.95 10.57
C ASP A 9 16.34 11.59 10.44
N GLY A 10 16.25 12.81 9.90
CA GLY A 10 14.97 13.50 9.72
C GLY A 10 14.05 12.89 8.65
N LEU A 11 14.60 12.13 7.69
CA LEU A 11 13.81 11.44 6.67
C LEU A 11 13.32 10.09 7.18
N ASP A 12 14.18 9.36 7.89
CA ASP A 12 13.79 8.13 8.59
C ASP A 12 12.69 8.43 9.63
N ASP A 13 12.79 9.55 10.38
CA ASP A 13 11.76 10.01 11.32
C ASP A 13 10.43 10.34 10.61
N LEU A 14 10.48 10.98 9.45
CA LEU A 14 9.28 11.30 8.66
C LEU A 14 8.59 10.02 8.15
N TYR A 15 9.35 9.08 7.62
CA TYR A 15 8.80 7.80 7.16
C TYR A 15 8.21 6.99 8.30
N GLU A 16 8.87 6.96 9.46
CA GLU A 16 8.29 6.33 10.66
C GLU A 16 6.98 7.01 11.07
N ALA A 17 6.93 8.34 11.05
CA ALA A 17 5.72 9.10 11.37
C ALA A 17 4.54 8.75 10.43
N ILE A 18 4.79 8.63 9.12
CA ILE A 18 3.77 8.21 8.13
C ILE A 18 3.26 6.81 8.47
N ILE A 19 4.17 5.85 8.69
CA ILE A 19 3.78 4.47 9.01
C ILE A 19 2.97 4.39 10.31
N LEU A 20 3.38 5.12 11.34
CA LEU A 20 2.67 5.15 12.62
C LEU A 20 1.30 5.82 12.51
N ASP A 21 1.21 6.90 11.75
CA ASP A 21 -0.07 7.57 11.52
C ASP A 21 -1.05 6.67 10.76
N HIS A 22 -0.62 6.02 9.68
CA HIS A 22 -1.46 5.05 8.95
C HIS A 22 -1.79 3.80 9.76
N TYR A 23 -0.95 3.41 10.71
CA TYR A 23 -1.25 2.34 11.64
C TYR A 23 -2.33 2.74 12.67
N HIS A 24 -2.21 3.93 13.27
CA HIS A 24 -3.12 4.40 14.32
C HIS A 24 -4.42 4.98 13.79
N ASN A 25 -4.37 5.68 12.65
CA ASN A 25 -5.49 6.35 12.00
C ASN A 25 -5.71 5.81 10.57
N PRO A 26 -5.94 4.50 10.41
CA PRO A 26 -6.04 3.90 9.09
C PRO A 26 -7.24 4.44 8.30
N ARG A 27 -7.01 4.71 7.02
CA ARG A 27 -7.97 5.33 6.09
C ARG A 27 -8.86 4.29 5.42
N ASN A 28 -10.05 4.75 5.02
CA ASN A 28 -11.01 4.02 4.18
C ASN A 28 -11.31 2.62 4.73
N LYS A 29 -11.93 2.58 5.93
CA LYS A 29 -12.38 1.34 6.61
C LYS A 29 -13.89 1.19 6.67
N ASP A 30 -14.62 2.14 6.07
CA ASP A 30 -16.07 2.12 6.07
C ASP A 30 -16.58 1.01 5.15
N PHE A 31 -17.66 0.35 5.54
CA PHE A 31 -18.29 -0.68 4.72
C PHE A 31 -18.85 -0.06 3.43
N ILE A 32 -18.63 -0.73 2.30
CA ILE A 32 -19.18 -0.33 1.00
C ILE A 32 -20.44 -1.14 0.72
N GLU A 33 -21.54 -0.45 0.42
CA GLU A 33 -22.76 -1.08 -0.07
C GLU A 33 -22.63 -1.44 -1.56
N GLU A 34 -23.01 -2.66 -1.91
CA GLU A 34 -22.96 -3.19 -3.29
C GLU A 34 -21.59 -2.96 -3.96
N PRO A 35 -20.49 -3.52 -3.39
CA PRO A 35 -19.19 -3.46 -4.03
C PRO A 35 -19.14 -4.41 -5.23
N ASP A 36 -18.25 -4.14 -6.19
CA ASP A 36 -18.03 -5.03 -7.33
C ASP A 36 -17.29 -6.30 -6.91
N PHE A 37 -16.47 -6.21 -5.85
CA PHE A 37 -15.93 -7.38 -5.15
C PHE A 37 -15.74 -7.09 -3.66
N ASP A 38 -15.80 -8.16 -2.87
CA ASP A 38 -15.68 -8.16 -1.41
C ASP A 38 -14.98 -9.45 -0.97
N GLU A 39 -13.66 -9.39 -0.81
CA GLU A 39 -12.83 -10.59 -0.71
C GLU A 39 -11.84 -10.50 0.45
N GLU A 40 -11.55 -11.66 1.04
CA GLU A 40 -10.55 -11.81 2.10
C GLU A 40 -9.21 -12.30 1.54
N ILE A 41 -8.13 -11.61 1.91
CA ILE A 41 -6.75 -11.97 1.59
C ILE A 41 -5.96 -12.18 2.88
N ASN A 42 -4.98 -13.07 2.86
CA ASN A 42 -4.19 -13.36 4.06
C ASN A 42 -2.71 -13.62 3.76
N ASN A 43 -1.88 -13.31 4.75
CA ASN A 43 -0.47 -13.71 4.82
C ASN A 43 -0.27 -14.57 6.07
N PRO A 44 -0.36 -15.91 5.96
CA PRO A 44 -0.36 -16.81 7.11
C PRO A 44 0.99 -16.81 7.86
N PHE A 45 2.07 -16.35 7.22
CA PHE A 45 3.39 -16.29 7.84
C PHE A 45 3.44 -15.29 9.00
N CYS A 46 2.69 -14.20 8.91
CA CYS A 46 2.60 -13.19 9.96
C CYS A 46 1.21 -13.10 10.61
N GLY A 47 0.25 -13.92 10.15
CA GLY A 47 -1.13 -13.88 10.61
C GLY A 47 -1.86 -12.60 10.19
N ASP A 48 -1.44 -11.97 9.09
CA ASP A 48 -2.16 -10.82 8.52
C ASP A 48 -3.39 -11.33 7.76
N GLU A 49 -4.54 -10.73 8.00
CA GLU A 49 -5.83 -11.05 7.39
C GLU A 49 -6.52 -9.71 7.05
N LEU A 50 -6.73 -9.45 5.77
CA LEU A 50 -7.36 -8.24 5.27
C LEU A 50 -8.62 -8.59 4.49
N ARG A 51 -9.65 -7.75 4.59
CA ARG A 51 -10.83 -7.78 3.73
C ARG A 51 -10.84 -6.53 2.87
N ILE A 52 -10.96 -6.72 1.57
CA ILE A 52 -10.95 -5.65 0.58
C ILE A 52 -12.30 -5.59 -0.11
N GLN A 53 -12.94 -4.42 -0.05
CA GLN A 53 -14.11 -4.09 -0.84
C GLN A 53 -13.74 -2.98 -1.82
N ALA A 54 -14.23 -3.04 -3.06
CA ALA A 54 -14.07 -1.93 -3.98
C ALA A 54 -15.27 -1.77 -4.91
N LYS A 55 -15.47 -0.53 -5.34
CA LYS A 55 -16.42 -0.15 -6.38
C LYS A 55 -15.68 0.55 -7.51
N ILE A 56 -15.88 0.10 -8.74
CA ILE A 56 -15.17 0.51 -9.94
C ILE A 56 -16.18 1.07 -10.94
N ILE A 57 -15.88 2.25 -11.46
CA ILE A 57 -16.71 2.92 -12.46
C ILE A 57 -15.77 3.51 -13.51
N ASP A 58 -16.00 3.21 -14.79
CA ASP A 58 -15.20 3.70 -15.91
C ASP A 58 -13.68 3.50 -15.70
N ASP A 59 -13.30 2.29 -15.31
CA ASP A 59 -11.92 1.86 -15.03
C ASP A 59 -11.22 2.67 -13.93
N LYS A 60 -12.00 3.25 -13.02
CA LYS A 60 -11.51 3.97 -11.84
C LYS A 60 -12.08 3.40 -10.56
N VAL A 61 -11.26 3.32 -9.53
CA VAL A 61 -11.71 2.92 -8.20
C VAL A 61 -12.49 4.08 -7.59
N LYS A 62 -13.82 3.97 -7.57
CA LYS A 62 -14.71 4.99 -7.01
C LYS A 62 -14.68 4.97 -5.49
N GLU A 63 -14.76 3.77 -4.92
CA GLU A 63 -14.72 3.50 -3.48
C GLU A 63 -13.83 2.30 -3.21
N ILE A 64 -13.13 2.33 -2.08
CA ILE A 64 -12.36 1.20 -1.57
C ILE A 64 -12.50 1.18 -0.06
N SER A 65 -12.57 -0.03 0.49
CA SER A 65 -12.48 -0.29 1.92
C SER A 65 -11.46 -1.39 2.15
N VAL A 66 -10.50 -1.15 3.05
CA VAL A 66 -9.55 -2.17 3.47
C VAL A 66 -9.58 -2.29 4.98
N SER A 67 -10.14 -3.38 5.47
CA SER A 67 -10.29 -3.67 6.89
C SER A 67 -9.61 -4.99 7.26
N GLY A 68 -9.62 -5.36 8.53
CA GLY A 68 -9.02 -6.59 9.03
C GLY A 68 -7.94 -6.36 10.08
N ARG A 69 -7.09 -7.36 10.27
CA ARG A 69 -6.08 -7.41 11.33
C ARG A 69 -4.72 -7.82 10.78
N GLY A 70 -3.66 -7.35 11.42
CA GLY A 70 -2.31 -7.71 11.02
C GLY A 70 -1.29 -6.93 11.83
N CYS A 71 -0.02 -7.15 11.51
CA CYS A 71 1.06 -6.37 12.09
C CYS A 71 1.01 -4.89 11.68
N ALA A 72 1.74 -4.02 12.37
CA ALA A 72 1.73 -2.58 12.09
C ALA A 72 2.05 -2.23 10.62
N ILE A 73 3.00 -2.96 10.01
CA ILE A 73 3.40 -2.75 8.61
C ILE A 73 2.28 -3.12 7.63
N SER A 74 1.58 -4.25 7.84
CA SER A 74 0.50 -4.64 6.93
C SER A 74 -0.71 -3.71 7.07
N GLN A 75 -1.02 -3.28 8.29
CA GLN A 75 -2.09 -2.30 8.54
C GLN A 75 -1.77 -0.92 7.94
N ALA A 76 -0.56 -0.41 8.13
CA ALA A 76 -0.13 0.85 7.54
C ALA A 76 -0.14 0.77 6.00
N SER A 77 0.41 -0.30 5.43
CA SER A 77 0.42 -0.51 3.98
C SER A 77 -0.98 -0.66 3.38
N ALA A 78 -1.89 -1.34 4.08
CA ALA A 78 -3.30 -1.44 3.70
C ALA A 78 -3.97 -0.06 3.69
N SER A 79 -3.70 0.77 4.69
CA SER A 79 -4.24 2.13 4.73
C SER A 79 -3.66 3.02 3.63
N LEU A 80 -2.36 2.92 3.34
CA LEU A 80 -1.70 3.67 2.26
C LEU A 80 -2.28 3.27 0.89
N LEU A 81 -2.47 1.97 0.64
CA LEU A 81 -3.16 1.49 -0.55
C LEU A 81 -4.55 2.12 -0.67
N ALA A 82 -5.37 2.01 0.38
CA ALA A 82 -6.77 2.44 0.32
C ALA A 82 -6.89 3.95 0.08
N GLU A 83 -5.99 4.75 0.63
CA GLU A 83 -5.91 6.17 0.33
C GLU A 83 -5.45 6.43 -1.11
N TYR A 84 -4.38 5.76 -1.55
CA TYR A 84 -3.77 5.96 -2.85
C TYR A 84 -4.70 5.63 -4.02
N VAL A 85 -5.37 4.47 -3.99
CA VAL A 85 -6.10 3.97 -5.17
C VAL A 85 -7.44 4.70 -5.40
N LYS A 86 -7.99 5.35 -4.37
CA LYS A 86 -9.28 6.02 -4.47
C LYS A 86 -9.25 7.14 -5.52
N GLY A 87 -10.09 7.02 -6.54
CA GLY A 87 -10.20 7.95 -7.67
C GLY A 87 -9.19 7.73 -8.79
N LYS A 88 -8.23 6.80 -8.64
CA LYS A 88 -7.23 6.49 -9.68
C LYS A 88 -7.75 5.48 -10.69
N LYS A 89 -7.17 5.52 -11.89
CA LYS A 89 -7.41 4.50 -12.91
C LYS A 89 -6.71 3.20 -12.57
N ILE A 90 -7.29 2.08 -13.00
CA ILE A 90 -6.70 0.74 -12.82
C ILE A 90 -5.26 0.68 -13.35
N SER A 91 -4.99 1.27 -14.51
CA SER A 91 -3.63 1.29 -15.09
C SER A 91 -2.59 2.02 -14.23
N GLU A 92 -2.98 3.13 -13.58
CA GLU A 92 -2.10 3.88 -12.67
C GLU A 92 -1.81 3.09 -11.39
N ILE A 93 -2.81 2.32 -10.94
CA ILE A 93 -2.68 1.47 -9.75
C ILE A 93 -1.76 0.29 -10.05
N PHE A 94 -1.90 -0.35 -11.22
CA PHE A 94 -1.05 -1.46 -11.63
C PHE A 94 0.41 -1.03 -11.75
N TYR A 95 0.64 0.14 -12.37
CA TYR A 95 1.95 0.76 -12.40
C TYR A 95 2.54 0.97 -11.00
N ALA A 96 1.75 1.53 -10.07
CA ALA A 96 2.20 1.74 -8.71
C ALA A 96 2.51 0.44 -7.97
N VAL A 97 1.74 -0.63 -8.19
CA VAL A 97 2.02 -1.96 -7.61
C VAL A 97 3.39 -2.46 -8.05
N ASP A 98 3.74 -2.29 -9.32
CA ASP A 98 5.05 -2.69 -9.83
C ASP A 98 6.18 -1.83 -9.25
N VAL A 99 5.99 -0.51 -9.17
CA VAL A 99 6.96 0.40 -8.52
C VAL A 99 7.18 -0.01 -7.05
N VAL A 100 6.12 -0.24 -6.28
CA VAL A 100 6.21 -0.65 -4.87
C VAL A 100 6.94 -2.00 -4.73
N ARG A 101 6.67 -2.95 -5.63
CA ARG A 101 7.39 -4.23 -5.67
C ARG A 101 8.88 -4.03 -5.94
N SER A 102 9.24 -3.25 -6.96
CA SER A 102 10.64 -2.95 -7.29
C SER A 102 11.36 -2.24 -6.15
N MET A 103 10.71 -1.22 -5.57
CA MET A 103 11.21 -0.51 -4.40
C MET A 103 11.52 -1.45 -3.24
N LEU A 104 10.58 -2.34 -2.87
CA LEU A 104 10.75 -3.25 -1.72
C LEU A 104 11.73 -4.41 -1.98
N LYS A 105 11.92 -4.81 -3.24
CA LYS A 105 13.01 -5.72 -3.65
C LYS A 105 14.37 -5.04 -3.62
N GLY A 106 14.36 -3.71 -3.67
CA GLY A 106 15.54 -2.88 -3.61
C GLY A 106 16.19 -2.59 -4.95
N GLU A 107 15.41 -2.68 -6.01
CA GLU A 107 15.75 -2.23 -7.35
C GLU A 107 15.78 -0.69 -7.39
N GLU A 108 16.48 -0.13 -8.38
CA GLU A 108 16.46 1.31 -8.62
C GLU A 108 15.10 1.71 -9.20
N ILE A 109 14.51 2.77 -8.66
CA ILE A 109 13.29 3.41 -9.15
C ILE A 109 13.63 4.86 -9.50
N SER A 110 12.97 5.42 -10.50
CA SER A 110 13.21 6.80 -10.91
C SER A 110 12.62 7.81 -9.90
N GLU A 111 13.05 9.07 -9.97
CA GLU A 111 12.41 10.15 -9.18
C GLU A 111 10.93 10.31 -9.56
N GLU A 112 10.58 10.12 -10.83
CA GLU A 112 9.18 10.12 -11.29
C GLU A 112 8.37 8.99 -10.64
N ASP A 113 8.98 7.81 -10.47
CA ASP A 113 8.34 6.69 -9.78
C ASP A 113 8.10 6.98 -8.30
N ARG A 114 9.08 7.63 -7.64
CA ARG A 114 8.95 8.09 -6.25
C ARG A 114 7.81 9.10 -6.11
N ASP A 115 7.77 10.09 -7.00
CA ASP A 115 6.70 11.09 -7.03
C ASP A 115 5.33 10.46 -7.28
N ASN A 116 5.27 9.40 -8.11
CA ASN A 116 4.03 8.69 -8.38
C ASN A 116 3.50 7.95 -7.14
N ILE A 117 4.38 7.32 -6.36
CA ILE A 117 3.97 6.56 -5.16
C ILE A 117 3.84 7.44 -3.90
N GLN A 118 4.35 8.67 -3.89
CA GLN A 118 4.14 9.66 -2.82
C GLN A 118 4.47 9.06 -1.42
N ASP A 119 3.56 9.17 -0.45
CA ASP A 119 3.74 8.70 0.93
C ASP A 119 3.97 7.18 1.05
N ILE A 120 3.68 6.40 0.00
CA ILE A 120 3.98 4.97 -0.05
C ILE A 120 5.50 4.71 -0.01
N ASP A 121 6.32 5.67 -0.44
CA ASP A 121 7.79 5.60 -0.35
C ASP A 121 8.27 5.43 1.09
N ALA A 122 7.45 5.79 2.10
CA ALA A 122 7.73 5.50 3.50
C ALA A 122 7.91 4.01 3.80
N LEU A 123 7.37 3.11 2.97
CA LEU A 123 7.58 1.67 3.07
C LEU A 123 9.01 1.24 2.71
N VAL A 124 9.85 2.11 2.13
CA VAL A 124 11.24 1.78 1.75
C VAL A 124 12.06 1.26 2.93
N GLY A 125 11.78 1.73 4.15
CA GLY A 125 12.42 1.26 5.38
C GLY A 125 12.22 -0.23 5.66
N VAL A 126 11.13 -0.82 5.16
CA VAL A 126 10.81 -2.26 5.33
C VAL A 126 11.85 -3.16 4.67
N ARG A 127 12.60 -2.67 3.67
CA ARG A 127 13.71 -3.39 3.02
C ARG A 127 14.77 -3.90 4.01
N LYS A 128 14.95 -3.18 5.13
CA LYS A 128 15.88 -3.57 6.21
C LYS A 128 15.43 -4.88 6.91
N PHE A 129 14.18 -5.32 6.68
CA PHE A 129 13.55 -6.48 7.33
C PHE A 129 12.90 -7.43 6.31
N PRO A 130 13.66 -8.31 5.63
CA PRO A 130 13.16 -9.18 4.56
C PRO A 130 11.92 -10.00 4.91
N ILE A 131 11.81 -10.44 6.17
CA ILE A 131 10.65 -11.21 6.67
C ILE A 131 9.34 -10.40 6.61
N ARG A 132 9.42 -9.07 6.63
CA ARG A 132 8.28 -8.15 6.66
C ARG A 132 7.88 -7.63 5.28
N ILE A 133 8.64 -7.94 4.23
CA ILE A 133 8.32 -7.51 2.86
C ILE A 133 6.94 -8.04 2.43
N LYS A 134 6.61 -9.30 2.78
CA LYS A 134 5.28 -9.86 2.50
C LYS A 134 4.15 -9.15 3.25
N CYS A 135 4.39 -8.66 4.46
CA CYS A 135 3.42 -7.83 5.18
C CYS A 135 3.14 -6.53 4.43
N ALA A 136 4.20 -5.85 3.95
CA ALA A 136 4.07 -4.61 3.21
C ALA A 136 3.37 -4.82 1.87
N LEU A 137 3.61 -5.94 1.18
CA LEU A 137 3.05 -6.20 -0.15
C LEU A 137 1.62 -6.77 -0.14
N LEU A 138 1.14 -7.35 0.95
CA LEU A 138 -0.12 -8.11 0.98
C LEU A 138 -1.30 -7.35 0.37
N SER A 139 -1.53 -6.10 0.81
CA SER A 139 -2.64 -5.29 0.32
C SER A 139 -2.51 -4.97 -1.18
N TRP A 140 -1.30 -4.59 -1.62
CA TRP A 140 -1.01 -4.24 -3.01
C TRP A 140 -1.19 -5.40 -3.98
N THR A 141 -0.59 -6.55 -3.67
CA THR A 141 -0.69 -7.73 -4.53
C THR A 141 -2.09 -8.32 -4.47
N GLY A 142 -2.71 -8.34 -3.29
CA GLY A 142 -4.09 -8.80 -3.15
C GLY A 142 -5.05 -7.95 -3.96
N PHE A 143 -4.96 -6.61 -3.90
CA PHE A 143 -5.80 -5.74 -4.72
C PHE A 143 -5.57 -5.96 -6.23
N TYR A 144 -4.32 -6.05 -6.66
CA TYR A 144 -3.98 -6.36 -8.06
C TYR A 144 -4.61 -7.67 -8.54
N ASP A 145 -4.49 -8.74 -7.74
CA ASP A 145 -5.03 -10.06 -8.09
C ASP A 145 -6.57 -10.03 -8.13
N LEU A 146 -7.20 -9.31 -7.21
CA LEU A 146 -8.66 -9.14 -7.17
C LEU A 146 -9.20 -8.38 -8.39
N ILE A 147 -8.51 -7.34 -8.84
CA ILE A 147 -8.90 -6.60 -10.05
C ILE A 147 -8.81 -7.50 -11.29
N ASN A 148 -7.73 -8.27 -11.42
CA ASN A 148 -7.59 -9.20 -12.55
C ASN A 148 -8.56 -10.39 -12.50
N ALA A 149 -8.97 -10.82 -11.31
CA ALA A 149 -9.95 -11.88 -11.16
C ALA A 149 -11.39 -11.43 -11.46
N ASN A 150 -11.70 -10.15 -11.23
CA ASN A 150 -13.06 -9.60 -11.35
C ASN A 150 -13.26 -8.68 -12.57
N GLY A 151 -12.24 -8.47 -13.41
CA GLY A 151 -12.38 -7.73 -14.67
C GLY A 151 -11.33 -8.10 -15.72
N ASP A 152 -11.66 -7.84 -16.99
CA ASP A 152 -10.74 -8.01 -18.14
C ASP A 152 -9.72 -6.85 -18.23
N TYR A 153 -8.90 -6.69 -17.20
CA TYR A 153 -7.89 -5.63 -17.08
C TYR A 153 -6.48 -6.08 -17.46
N SER A 154 -6.38 -7.00 -18.44
CA SER A 154 -5.12 -7.61 -18.94
C SER A 154 -4.24 -6.66 -19.75
#